data_AF-A0A8T1V5D1-F1
#
_entry.id   AF-A0A8T1V5D1-F1
#
_cell.length_a   1.000
_cell.length_b   1.000
_cell.length_c   1.000
_cell.angle_alpha   90.00
_cell.angle_beta   90.00
_cell.angle_gamma   90.00
#
_symmetry.space_group_name_H-M   'P 1'
#
loop_
_entity.id
_entity.type
_entity.pdbx_description
1 polymer ?
#
loop_
_entity_poly.entity_id
_entity_poly.type
_entity_poly.pdbx_seq_one_letter_code
_entity_poly.pdbx_strand_id
1 'polypeptide(L)'
;MPSVWGPDAASFVPERFIDHATGDLVKFSSGKFSAFNTGPRVCVGRNLAMMEMKVFVACVVSRYQLDEVPGQEVACSGGLTIGMKNPLMMNVQEIAPTTWTTESVDSTVELNIGVAG
;
A
#
# COMPACT_ATOMS: atom_id res chain seq x y z
N MET A 1 -13.62 14.70 3.89
CA MET A 1 -13.04 13.34 4.01
C MET A 1 -13.62 12.54 5.18
N PRO A 2 -13.87 13.10 6.38
CA PRO A 2 -14.41 12.30 7.49
C PRO A 2 -15.77 11.64 7.21
N SER A 3 -16.62 12.27 6.39
CA SER A 3 -17.90 11.70 5.94
C SER A 3 -17.77 10.44 5.06
N VAL A 4 -16.60 10.22 4.45
CA VAL A 4 -16.35 9.07 3.55
C VAL A 4 -15.53 7.99 4.24
N TRP A 5 -14.49 8.40 4.99
CA TRP A 5 -13.48 7.52 5.56
C TRP A 5 -13.56 7.35 7.09
N GLY A 6 -14.37 8.15 7.77
CA GLY A 6 -14.50 8.13 9.23
C GLY A 6 -13.64 9.19 9.92
N PRO A 7 -13.67 9.23 11.26
CA PRO A 7 -12.95 10.24 12.06
C PRO A 7 -11.43 10.16 11.91
N ASP A 8 -10.90 8.99 11.56
CA ASP A 8 -9.48 8.68 11.36
C ASP A 8 -9.03 8.82 9.90
N ALA A 9 -9.80 9.57 9.08
CA ALA A 9 -9.50 9.77 7.65
C ALA A 9 -8.12 10.40 7.35
N ALA A 10 -7.52 11.09 8.32
CA ALA A 10 -6.20 11.69 8.20
C ALA A 10 -5.07 10.76 8.67
N SER A 11 -5.40 9.61 9.25
CA SER A 11 -4.44 8.64 9.79
C SER A 11 -4.14 7.55 8.75
N PHE A 12 -2.89 7.09 8.73
CA PHE A 12 -2.49 5.94 7.92
C PHE A 12 -2.94 4.63 8.59
N VAL A 13 -4.02 4.03 8.06
CA VAL A 13 -4.62 2.79 8.60
C VAL A 13 -4.82 1.78 7.45
N PRO A 14 -3.77 0.99 7.09
CA PRO A 14 -3.85 -0.02 6.04
C PRO A 14 -4.91 -1.11 6.30
N GLU A 15 -5.15 -1.45 7.56
CA GLU A 15 -6.05 -2.52 8.00
C GLU A 15 -7.50 -2.23 7.63
N ARG A 16 -7.85 -0.97 7.34
CA ARG A 16 -9.19 -0.56 6.88
C ARG A 16 -9.64 -1.30 5.62
N PHE A 17 -8.69 -1.81 4.83
CA PHE A 17 -8.99 -2.54 3.60
C PHE A 17 -9.19 -4.05 3.84
N ILE A 18 -9.13 -4.53 5.08
CA ILE A 18 -9.23 -5.93 5.47
C ILE A 18 -10.44 -6.13 6.39
N ASP A 19 -11.24 -7.15 6.12
CA ASP A 19 -12.30 -7.58 7.01
C ASP A 19 -11.68 -8.33 8.20
N HIS A 20 -11.90 -7.84 9.43
CA HIS A 20 -11.28 -8.44 10.61
C HIS A 20 -11.82 -9.84 10.97
N ALA A 21 -13.01 -10.19 10.51
CA ALA A 21 -13.60 -11.51 10.77
C ALA A 21 -13.16 -12.54 9.72
N THR A 22 -13.09 -12.16 8.44
CA THR A 22 -12.76 -13.11 7.36
C THR A 22 -11.32 -13.03 6.88
N GLY A 23 -10.63 -11.91 7.11
CA GLY A 23 -9.31 -11.64 6.54
C GLY A 23 -9.34 -11.22 5.06
N ASP A 24 -10.52 -11.15 4.44
CA ASP A 24 -10.67 -10.78 3.04
C ASP A 24 -10.53 -9.28 2.81
N LEU A 25 -10.25 -8.90 1.56
CA LEU A 25 -10.26 -7.49 1.17
C LEU A 25 -11.69 -6.94 1.15
N VAL A 26 -11.88 -5.82 1.84
CA VAL A 26 -13.15 -5.09 1.86
C VAL A 26 -13.42 -4.49 0.48
N LYS A 27 -14.60 -4.81 -0.08
CA LYS A 27 -15.06 -4.21 -1.34
C LYS A 27 -15.69 -2.85 -1.07
N PHE A 28 -14.99 -1.79 -1.46
CA PHE A 28 -15.53 -0.44 -1.48
C PHE A 28 -16.24 -0.12 -2.79
N SER A 29 -17.19 0.81 -2.76
CA SER A 29 -17.73 1.39 -3.98
C SER A 29 -16.60 2.08 -4.76
N SER A 30 -16.63 2.00 -6.09
CA SER A 30 -15.54 2.50 -6.94
C SER A 30 -15.29 4.01 -6.80
N GLY A 31 -16.29 4.77 -6.34
CA GLY A 31 -16.15 6.20 -6.06
C GLY A 31 -15.55 6.51 -4.68
N LYS A 32 -15.56 5.56 -3.74
CA LYS A 32 -14.99 5.78 -2.40
C LYS A 32 -13.46 5.83 -2.44
N PHE A 33 -12.84 4.97 -3.26
CA PHE A 33 -11.40 4.96 -3.49
C PHE A 33 -11.05 5.45 -4.91
N SER A 34 -10.86 6.76 -5.05
CA SER A 34 -10.74 7.43 -6.35
C SER A 34 -9.31 7.65 -6.85
N ALA A 35 -8.30 6.98 -6.27
CA ALA A 35 -6.89 7.17 -6.64
C ALA A 35 -6.60 6.90 -8.13
N PHE A 36 -7.36 5.99 -8.75
CA PHE A 36 -7.29 5.67 -10.18
C PHE A 36 -8.51 6.15 -10.98
N ASN A 37 -9.31 7.05 -10.40
CA ASN A 37 -10.63 7.44 -10.88
C ASN A 37 -11.61 6.24 -10.98
N THR A 38 -12.77 6.41 -11.61
CA THR A 38 -13.81 5.38 -11.80
C THR A 38 -14.49 5.53 -13.16
N GLY A 39 -15.21 4.50 -13.61
CA GLY A 39 -16.00 4.51 -14.85
C GLY A 39 -15.18 4.27 -16.13
N PRO A 40 -15.72 4.62 -17.31
CA PRO A 40 -15.09 4.31 -18.61
C PRO A 40 -13.73 4.98 -18.85
N ARG A 41 -13.39 5.98 -18.04
CA ARG A 41 -12.11 6.72 -18.09
C ARG A 41 -11.25 6.44 -16.85
N VAL A 42 -11.45 5.30 -16.19
CA VAL A 42 -10.54 4.78 -15.15
C VAL A 42 -9.12 4.72 -15.70
N CYS A 43 -8.12 4.97 -14.84
CA CYS A 43 -6.73 4.93 -15.24
C CYS A 43 -6.39 3.58 -15.90
N VAL A 44 -6.00 3.63 -17.18
CA VAL A 44 -5.60 2.44 -17.96
C VAL A 44 -4.41 1.72 -17.33
N GLY A 45 -3.55 2.46 -16.63
CA GLY A 45 -2.37 1.94 -15.93
C GLY A 45 -2.65 1.38 -14.52
N ARG A 46 -3.90 1.33 -14.06
CA ARG A 46 -4.23 0.92 -12.67
C ARG A 46 -3.62 -0.42 -12.28
N ASN A 47 -3.76 -1.44 -13.13
CA ASN A 47 -3.27 -2.78 -12.80
C ASN A 47 -1.74 -2.85 -12.80
N LEU A 48 -1.09 -2.16 -13.74
CA LEU A 48 0.37 -2.07 -13.80
C LEU A 48 0.92 -1.36 -12.55
N ALA A 49 0.40 -0.18 -12.22
CA ALA A 49 0.83 0.58 -11.06
C ALA A 49 0.67 -0.20 -9.74
N MET A 50 -0.43 -0.96 -9.59
CA MET A 50 -0.64 -1.80 -8.41
C MET A 50 0.34 -2.98 -8.35
N MET A 51 0.70 -3.57 -9.49
CA MET A 51 1.71 -4.62 -9.55
C MET A 51 3.10 -4.08 -9.18
N GLU A 52 3.51 -2.98 -9.80
CA GLU A 52 4.78 -2.31 -9.53
C GLU A 52 4.91 -1.92 -8.06
N MET A 53 3.85 -1.32 -7.48
CA MET A 53 3.84 -0.94 -6.07
C MET A 53 4.02 -2.15 -5.14
N LYS A 54 3.33 -3.27 -5.40
CA LYS A 54 3.47 -4.49 -4.60
C LYS A 54 4.89 -5.06 -4.67
N VAL A 55 5.46 -5.15 -5.87
CA VAL A 55 6.83 -5.65 -6.06
C VAL A 55 7.84 -4.73 -5.38
N PHE A 56 7.70 -3.41 -5.55
CA PHE A 56 8.58 -2.43 -4.93
C PHE A 56 8.53 -2.51 -3.41
N VAL A 57 7.33 -2.46 -2.81
CA VAL A 57 7.16 -2.56 -1.36
C VAL A 57 7.73 -3.87 -0.84
N ALA A 58 7.37 -5.01 -1.42
CA ALA A 58 7.88 -6.31 -1.00
C ALA A 58 9.42 -6.38 -1.07
N CYS A 59 10.02 -5.84 -2.13
CA CYS A 59 11.47 -5.84 -2.29
C CYS A 59 12.20 -4.94 -1.28
N VAL A 60 11.62 -3.79 -0.95
CA VAL A 60 12.22 -2.83 -0.02
C VAL A 60 12.07 -3.32 1.42
N VAL A 61 10.85 -3.66 1.85
CA VAL A 61 10.60 -4.03 3.27
C VAL A 61 11.20 -5.38 3.66
N SER A 62 11.47 -6.27 2.69
CA SER A 62 12.13 -7.56 2.96
C SER A 62 13.65 -7.45 3.12
N ARG A 63 14.25 -6.31 2.75
CA ARG A 63 15.71 -6.13 2.70
C ARG A 63 16.21 -4.93 3.47
N TYR A 64 15.36 -3.94 3.73
CA TYR A 64 15.77 -2.71 4.37
C TYR A 64 14.82 -2.29 5.49
N GLN A 65 15.40 -1.87 6.60
CA GLN A 65 14.76 -1.05 7.61
C GLN A 65 14.95 0.43 7.21
N LEU A 66 13.87 1.19 7.22
CA LEU A 66 13.84 2.60 6.83
C LEU A 66 13.39 3.45 8.02
N ASP A 67 14.25 4.34 8.48
CA ASP A 67 13.94 5.26 9.58
C ASP A 67 14.10 6.71 9.13
N GLU A 68 13.11 7.55 9.42
CA GLU A 68 13.14 8.97 9.07
C GLU A 68 14.32 9.70 9.75
N VAL A 69 15.03 10.54 9.01
CA VAL A 69 16.02 11.46 9.60
C VAL A 69 15.28 12.52 10.44
N PRO A 70 15.60 12.68 11.74
CA PRO A 70 14.83 13.57 12.61
C PRO A 70 15.01 15.05 12.25
N GLY A 71 13.96 15.84 12.48
CA GLY A 71 14.02 17.31 12.38
C GLY A 71 13.84 17.87 10.97
N GLN A 72 13.42 17.06 10.00
CA GLN A 72 13.09 17.53 8.65
C GLN A 72 11.62 17.96 8.51
N GLU A 73 11.35 18.92 7.64
CA GLU A 73 9.98 19.34 7.30
C GLU A 73 9.41 18.42 6.22
N VAL A 74 8.58 17.46 6.63
CA VAL A 74 7.81 16.58 5.72
C VAL A 74 6.57 17.32 5.24
N ALA A 75 6.61 17.82 4.01
CA ALA A 75 5.50 18.53 3.40
C ALA A 75 5.31 18.15 1.94
N CYS A 76 4.06 18.12 1.49
CA CYS A 76 3.72 17.94 0.09
C CYS A 76 3.74 19.27 -0.66
N SER A 77 4.15 19.24 -1.93
CA SER A 77 4.04 20.35 -2.88
C SER A 77 2.92 20.06 -3.89
N GLY A 78 2.13 21.09 -4.19
CA GLY A 78 1.08 21.03 -5.20
C GLY A 78 1.66 21.23 -6.61
N GLY A 79 1.22 20.41 -7.55
CA GLY A 79 1.58 20.50 -8.97
C GLY A 79 0.59 19.72 -9.83
N LEU A 80 0.99 19.36 -11.06
CA LEU A 80 0.23 18.41 -11.89
C LEU A 80 0.04 17.06 -11.17
N THR A 81 1.02 16.67 -10.35
CA THR A 81 0.95 15.59 -9.39
C THR A 81 1.31 16.12 -8.00
N ILE A 82 0.89 15.41 -6.95
CA ILE A 82 1.34 15.69 -5.58
C ILE A 82 2.77 15.14 -5.45
N GLY A 83 3.72 16.01 -5.11
CA GLY A 83 5.12 15.65 -4.88
C GLY A 83 5.58 16.05 -3.48
N MET A 84 6.83 15.73 -3.16
CA MET A 84 7.48 16.23 -1.95
C MET A 84 7.96 17.68 -2.15
N LYS A 85 7.73 18.55 -1.16
CA LYS A 85 8.26 19.93 -1.14
C LYS A 85 9.77 19.95 -0.93
N ASN A 86 10.24 19.12 0.01
CA ASN A 86 11.65 18.90 0.31
C ASN A 86 11.95 17.39 0.18
N PRO A 87 13.19 16.97 -0.16
CA PRO A 87 13.55 15.56 -0.15
C PRO A 87 13.23 14.91 1.21
N LEU A 88 12.60 13.73 1.17
CA LEU A 88 12.38 12.91 2.37
C LEU A 88 13.62 12.07 2.62
N MET A 89 14.43 12.46 3.60
CA MET A 89 15.68 11.79 3.93
C MET A 89 15.41 10.62 4.89
N MET A 90 15.95 9.44 4.57
CA MET A 90 15.80 8.22 5.38
C MET A 90 17.17 7.63 5.70
N ASN A 91 17.33 7.13 6.93
CA ASN A 91 18.37 6.17 7.28
C ASN A 91 17.96 4.81 6.74
N VAL A 92 18.88 4.17 6.01
CA VAL A 92 18.64 2.86 5.39
C VAL A 92 19.59 1.86 6.00
N GLN A 93 19.04 0.79 6.58
CA GLN A 93 19.81 -0.32 7.13
C GLN A 93 19.38 -1.61 6.44
N GLU A 94 20.34 -2.41 5.97
CA GLU A 94 20.03 -3.74 5.45
C GLU A 94 19.62 -4.66 6.59
N ILE A 95 18.49 -5.36 6.43
CA ILE A 95 18.05 -6.39 7.38
C ILE A 95 18.56 -7.75 6.92
N ALA A 96 19.00 -8.57 7.88
CA ALA A 96 19.43 -9.93 7.59
C ALA A 96 18.30 -10.68 6.84
N PRO A 97 18.64 -11.54 5.87
CA PRO A 97 17.64 -12.30 5.13
C PRO A 97 16.72 -13.02 6.10
N THR A 98 15.41 -12.79 5.97
CA THR A 98 14.42 -13.55 6.72
C THR A 98 14.60 -15.03 6.36
N THR A 99 15.10 -15.83 7.30
CA THR A 99 15.15 -17.28 7.16
C THR A 99 13.71 -17.79 7.23
N TRP A 100 13.10 -18.02 6.07
CA TRP A 100 11.83 -18.74 5.99
C TRP A 100 12.07 -20.19 6.43
N THR A 101 11.89 -20.49 7.72
CA THR A 101 11.83 -21.87 8.18
C THR A 101 10.51 -22.47 7.72
N THR A 102 10.58 -23.56 6.96
CA THR A 102 9.43 -24.30 6.41
C THR A 102 8.45 -24.85 7.46
N GLU A 103 8.71 -24.66 8.76
CA GLU A 103 7.87 -25.13 9.87
C GLU A 103 6.61 -24.30 10.15
N SER A 104 6.42 -23.15 9.48
CA SER A 104 5.25 -22.28 9.73
C SER A 104 4.15 -22.35 8.66
N VAL A 105 4.22 -23.29 7.71
CA VAL A 105 3.12 -23.55 6.77
C VAL A 105 2.14 -24.54 7.41
N ASP A 106 1.42 -24.09 8.45
CA ASP A 106 0.25 -24.80 8.96
C ASP A 106 -0.96 -23.85 9.02
N SER A 107 -1.32 -23.34 7.85
CA SER A 107 -2.70 -23.03 7.47
C SER A 107 -2.70 -22.63 6.00
N THR A 108 -3.22 -23.53 5.17
CA THR A 108 -3.53 -23.37 3.75
C THR A 108 -4.10 -21.98 3.43
N VAL A 109 -3.31 -21.11 2.79
CA VAL A 109 -3.83 -19.98 2.02
C VAL A 109 -3.78 -20.40 0.56
N GLU A 110 -4.88 -20.97 0.07
CA GLU A 110 -5.06 -21.18 -1.37
C GLU A 110 -5.20 -19.81 -2.05
N LEU A 111 -4.13 -19.35 -2.68
CA LEU A 111 -4.17 -18.28 -3.67
C LEU A 111 -4.89 -18.81 -4.92
N ASN A 112 -6.21 -18.72 -4.93
CA ASN A 112 -7.03 -19.03 -6.10
C ASN A 112 -6.82 -17.95 -7.18
N ILE A 113 -5.80 -18.12 -8.01
CA ILE A 113 -5.64 -17.36 -9.26
C ILE A 113 -6.63 -17.97 -10.26
N GLY A 114 -7.88 -17.53 -10.16
CA GLY A 114 -8.91 -17.82 -11.16
C GLY A 114 -8.57 -17.11 -12.46
N VAL A 115 -8.06 -17.84 -13.44
CA VAL A 115 -8.05 -17.43 -14.85
C VAL A 115 -9.48 -17.63 -15.37
N ALA A 116 -10.23 -16.56 -15.52
CA ALA A 116 -11.48 -16.59 -16.28
C ALA A 116 -11.12 -16.48 -17.77
N GLY A 117 -11.47 -17.52 -18.53
CA GLY A 117 -11.52 -17.50 -20.00
C GLY A 117 -12.78 -16.82 -20.52
#